data_AF-A0A372NTT4-F1
#
_entry.id   AF-A0A372NTT4-F1
#
_cell.length_a   1.000
_cell.length_b   1.000
_cell.length_c   1.000
_cell.angle_alpha   90.00
_cell.angle_beta   90.00
_cell.angle_gamma   90.00
#
_symmetry.space_group_name_H-M   'P 1'
#
loop_
_entity.id
_entity.type
_entity.pdbx_description
1 polymer ?
#
loop_
_entity_poly.entity_id
_entity_poly.type
_entity_poly.pdbx_seq_one_letter_code
_entity_poly.pdbx_strand_id
1 'polypeptide(L)'
;MGKIGYKTYLNDRLKQVDFHGTPTFPLYIQITHERKSIFFKSYYFQLLSKRKYLIVVPGIVSRGPSLEFVKSREEVIIKYCIEQLGDAFSLDIFKASYDGMSTDLCDMLEGGFFEYLFNFFWDEGNPYMRDAIQNAVSTVNPYDLLHDFKRMFKADFYNKLIENSFFYAPPYLPLYGFKDGPQKGDPIIFSVMDWQDDSVKKKFKTYVEKTYPFAKADEIVKAVDTWAQKYLSSFSGK
;
A
#
# COMPACT_ATOMS: atom_id res chain seq x y z
N MET A 1 19.72 25.22 -9.55
CA MET A 1 18.33 24.89 -9.21
C MET A 1 17.64 26.07 -8.52
N GLY A 2 16.44 26.44 -8.98
CA GLY A 2 15.60 27.39 -8.25
C GLY A 2 15.17 26.82 -6.89
N LYS A 3 14.85 27.69 -5.93
CA LYS A 3 14.40 27.24 -4.60
C LYS A 3 13.02 26.58 -4.71
N ILE A 4 12.96 25.27 -4.51
CA ILE A 4 11.72 24.51 -4.43
C ILE A 4 11.18 24.63 -3.00
N GLY A 5 9.93 25.03 -2.86
CA GLY A 5 9.23 25.09 -1.56
C GLY A 5 8.06 24.12 -1.55
N TYR A 6 7.86 23.39 -0.45
CA TYR A 6 6.70 22.52 -0.28
C TYR A 6 6.10 22.66 1.12
N LYS A 7 4.81 22.36 1.24
CA LYS A 7 4.13 22.22 2.53
C LYS A 7 2.96 21.24 2.44
N THR A 8 2.73 20.52 3.53
CA THR A 8 1.58 19.66 3.73
C THR A 8 0.66 20.31 4.77
N TYR A 9 -0.61 20.53 4.44
CA TYR A 9 -1.54 21.29 5.28
C TYR A 9 -2.96 20.74 5.23
N LEU A 10 -3.71 20.95 6.30
CA LEU A 10 -5.15 20.63 6.35
C LEU A 10 -5.93 21.74 5.65
N ASN A 11 -6.78 21.39 4.69
CA ASN A 11 -7.55 22.37 3.92
C ASN A 11 -8.88 22.68 4.60
N ASP A 12 -8.86 23.65 5.51
CA ASP A 12 -10.00 24.12 6.32
C ASP A 12 -11.13 24.79 5.52
N ARG A 13 -10.90 25.10 4.24
CA ARG A 13 -11.92 25.62 3.33
C ARG A 13 -12.88 24.54 2.83
N LEU A 14 -12.53 23.26 3.00
CA LEU A 14 -13.34 22.12 2.60
C LEU A 14 -14.14 21.59 3.79
N LYS A 15 -15.15 20.75 3.51
CA LYS A 15 -15.89 20.04 4.55
C LYS A 15 -14.97 19.08 5.30
N GLN A 16 -15.23 18.93 6.60
CA GLN A 16 -14.58 17.90 7.39
C GLN A 16 -14.93 16.51 6.85
N VAL A 17 -13.97 15.61 7.00
CA VAL A 17 -14.04 14.20 6.64
C VAL A 17 -13.71 13.37 7.88
N ASP A 18 -14.22 12.15 7.94
CA ASP A 18 -13.85 11.22 8.99
C ASP A 18 -12.44 10.66 8.73
N PHE A 19 -11.63 10.65 9.77
CA PHE A 19 -10.35 9.95 9.80
C PHE A 19 -10.35 9.03 11.02
N HIS A 20 -10.91 7.84 10.86
CA HIS A 20 -11.01 6.81 11.89
C HIS A 20 -11.76 7.26 13.15
N GLY A 21 -12.92 7.89 12.97
CA GLY A 21 -13.76 8.40 14.06
C GLY A 21 -13.35 9.79 14.57
N THR A 22 -12.30 10.40 13.99
CA THR A 22 -11.90 11.78 14.29
C THR A 22 -12.26 12.69 13.12
N PRO A 23 -13.18 13.66 13.28
CA PRO A 23 -13.45 14.67 12.26
C PRO A 23 -12.20 15.52 12.01
N THR A 24 -11.76 15.59 10.76
CA THR A 24 -10.61 16.40 10.35
C THR A 24 -10.84 17.02 8.98
N PHE A 25 -9.96 17.90 8.52
CA PHE A 25 -10.02 18.42 7.15
C PHE A 25 -9.15 17.60 6.20
N PRO A 26 -9.48 17.54 4.90
CA PRO A 26 -8.62 16.87 3.92
C PRO A 26 -7.19 17.41 3.93
N LEU A 27 -6.20 16.51 3.89
CA LEU A 27 -4.80 16.88 3.78
C LEU A 27 -4.42 17.20 2.33
N TYR A 28 -3.77 18.33 2.11
CA TYR A 28 -3.32 18.83 0.82
C TYR A 28 -1.83 19.11 0.83
N ILE A 29 -1.24 19.05 -0.36
CA ILE A 29 0.16 19.34 -0.62
C ILE A 29 0.22 20.55 -1.54
N GLN A 30 1.06 21.52 -1.19
CA GLN A 30 1.43 22.62 -2.06
C GLN A 30 2.91 22.49 -2.42
N ILE A 31 3.21 22.57 -3.71
CA ILE A 31 4.57 22.63 -4.24
C ILE A 31 4.73 23.93 -4.99
N THR A 32 5.86 24.62 -4.79
CA THR A 32 6.17 25.91 -5.39
C THR A 32 7.53 25.89 -6.06
N HIS A 33 7.57 26.29 -7.32
CA HIS A 33 8.78 26.42 -8.13
C HIS A 33 8.62 27.64 -9.04
N GLU A 34 9.64 28.49 -9.13
CA GLU A 34 9.64 29.68 -10.00
C GLU A 34 8.41 30.59 -9.85
N ARG A 35 7.98 30.83 -8.60
CA ARG A 35 6.79 31.64 -8.23
C ARG A 35 5.45 31.05 -8.70
N LYS A 36 5.43 29.84 -9.26
CA LYS A 36 4.22 29.08 -9.56
C LYS A 36 3.99 28.02 -8.49
N SER A 37 2.73 27.78 -8.14
CA SER A 37 2.36 26.74 -7.19
C SER A 37 1.31 25.81 -7.78
N ILE A 38 1.44 24.51 -7.48
CA ILE A 38 0.37 23.53 -7.65
C ILE A 38 -0.14 23.08 -6.28
N PHE A 39 -1.39 22.65 -6.25
CA PHE A 39 -2.07 22.17 -5.06
C PHE A 39 -2.79 20.87 -5.40
N PHE A 40 -2.63 19.84 -4.59
CA PHE A 40 -3.32 18.57 -4.78
C PHE A 40 -3.55 17.86 -3.45
N LYS A 41 -4.50 16.92 -3.45
CA LYS A 41 -4.84 16.14 -2.26
C LYS A 41 -3.75 15.10 -2.00
N SER A 42 -3.42 14.89 -0.72
CA SER A 42 -2.45 13.88 -0.30
C SER A 42 -2.93 12.47 -0.61
N TYR A 43 -2.08 11.68 -1.27
CA TYR A 43 -2.34 10.28 -1.59
C TYR A 43 -2.43 9.45 -0.30
N TYR A 44 -1.46 9.58 0.60
CA TYR A 44 -1.43 8.79 1.83
C TYR A 44 -2.59 9.13 2.76
N PHE A 45 -3.06 10.37 2.79
CA PHE A 45 -4.26 10.72 3.52
C PHE A 45 -5.47 9.96 2.98
N GLN A 46 -5.69 9.97 1.66
CA GLN A 46 -6.80 9.23 1.04
C GLN A 46 -6.71 7.73 1.29
N LEU A 47 -5.52 7.15 1.11
CA LEU A 47 -5.27 5.74 1.33
C LEU A 47 -5.58 5.35 2.78
N LEU A 48 -4.95 6.06 3.71
CA LEU A 48 -4.99 5.72 5.13
C LEU A 48 -6.30 6.13 5.81
N SER A 49 -7.16 6.94 5.18
CA SER A 49 -8.54 7.14 5.64
C SER A 49 -9.44 5.92 5.41
N LYS A 50 -9.04 4.95 4.58
CA LYS A 50 -9.86 3.76 4.32
C LYS A 50 -10.03 2.94 5.59
N ARG A 51 -11.25 2.44 5.83
CA ARG A 51 -11.63 1.69 7.04
C ARG A 51 -10.72 0.48 7.33
N LYS A 52 -10.20 -0.19 6.30
CA LYS A 52 -9.30 -1.34 6.44
C LYS A 52 -7.98 -1.06 7.17
N TYR A 53 -7.58 0.21 7.31
CA TYR A 53 -6.40 0.61 8.09
C TYR A 53 -6.73 0.92 9.56
N LEU A 54 -8.00 0.78 9.96
CA LEU A 54 -8.40 0.82 11.35
C LEU A 54 -8.16 -0.56 11.99
N ILE A 55 -7.22 -0.64 12.93
CA ILE A 55 -6.99 -1.85 13.71
C ILE A 55 -8.08 -1.94 14.77
N VAL A 56 -8.96 -2.94 14.63
CA VAL A 56 -10.01 -3.24 15.59
C VAL A 56 -9.57 -4.42 16.45
N VAL A 57 -9.34 -4.17 17.74
CA VAL A 57 -9.10 -5.25 18.72
C VAL A 57 -10.31 -5.33 19.64
N PRO A 58 -11.02 -6.48 19.70
CA PRO A 58 -12.16 -6.64 20.60
C PRO A 58 -11.80 -6.29 22.05
N GLY A 59 -12.59 -5.42 22.67
CA GLY A 59 -12.38 -4.98 24.05
C GLY A 59 -11.31 -3.90 24.25
N ILE A 60 -10.67 -3.41 23.19
CA ILE A 60 -9.69 -2.31 23.23
C ILE A 60 -10.14 -1.19 22.28
N VAL A 61 -9.75 0.04 22.57
CA VAL A 61 -9.97 1.18 21.67
C VAL A 61 -9.32 0.91 20.31
N SER A 62 -10.11 0.98 19.24
CA SER A 62 -9.62 0.82 17.88
C SER A 62 -8.58 1.89 17.57
N ARG A 63 -7.51 1.52 16.86
CA ARG A 63 -6.40 2.43 16.54
C ARG A 63 -6.21 2.49 15.03
N GLY A 64 -6.28 3.70 14.48
CA GLY A 64 -5.87 3.97 13.10
C GLY A 64 -4.49 4.64 13.03
N PRO A 65 -3.94 4.84 11.83
CA PRO A 65 -2.78 5.70 11.61
C PRO A 65 -3.02 7.11 12.16
N SER A 66 -1.95 7.81 12.56
CA SER A 66 -2.03 9.22 12.95
C SER A 66 -1.85 10.16 11.76
N LEU A 67 -2.33 11.41 11.87
CA LEU A 67 -2.08 12.42 10.85
C LEU A 67 -0.59 12.78 10.76
N GLU A 68 0.14 12.67 11.87
CA GLU A 68 1.60 12.86 11.93
C GLU A 68 2.31 11.81 11.08
N PHE A 69 1.87 10.55 11.14
CA PHE A 69 2.39 9.48 10.31
C PHE A 69 2.08 9.71 8.82
N VAL A 70 0.85 10.14 8.50
CA VAL A 70 0.51 10.51 7.11
C VAL A 70 1.44 11.61 6.60
N LYS A 71 1.61 12.69 7.37
CA LYS A 71 2.48 13.82 6.99
C LYS A 71 3.94 13.41 6.84
N SER A 72 4.46 12.53 7.69
CA SER A 72 5.84 12.06 7.58
C SER A 72 6.06 11.24 6.31
N ARG A 73 5.10 10.38 5.92
CA ARG A 73 5.14 9.65 4.64
C ARG A 73 5.08 10.59 3.45
N GLU A 74 4.24 11.62 3.50
CA GLU A 74 4.19 12.66 2.46
C GLU A 74 5.52 13.42 2.35
N GLU A 75 6.14 13.78 3.47
CA GLU A 75 7.43 14.47 3.44
C GLU A 75 8.53 13.63 2.81
N VAL A 76 8.60 12.33 3.12
CA VAL A 76 9.58 11.41 2.55
C VAL A 76 9.44 11.33 1.03
N ILE A 77 8.22 11.09 0.52
CA ILE A 77 8.00 10.93 -0.92
C ILE A 77 8.23 12.24 -1.70
N ILE A 78 7.85 13.39 -1.13
CA ILE A 78 8.07 14.70 -1.75
C ILE A 78 9.57 14.97 -1.88
N LYS A 79 10.36 14.74 -0.81
CA LYS A 79 11.81 14.90 -0.84
C LYS A 79 12.44 13.98 -1.87
N TYR A 80 12.07 12.69 -1.87
CA TYR A 80 12.57 11.72 -2.83
C TYR A 80 12.33 12.18 -4.27
N CYS A 81 11.10 12.60 -4.62
CA CYS A 81 10.80 13.05 -5.98
C CYS A 81 11.58 14.31 -6.35
N ILE A 82 11.76 15.27 -5.43
CA ILE A 82 12.56 16.48 -5.67
C ILE A 82 14.03 16.11 -5.95
N GLU A 83 14.60 15.23 -5.13
CA GLU A 83 16.00 14.78 -5.25
C GLU A 83 16.21 13.99 -6.54
N GLN A 84 15.29 13.08 -6.88
CA GLN A 84 15.37 12.25 -8.08
C GLN A 84 15.30 13.09 -9.37
N LEU A 85 14.47 14.14 -9.39
CA LEU A 85 14.27 14.96 -10.58
C LEU A 85 15.41 15.95 -10.84
N GLY A 86 16.07 16.45 -9.80
CA GLY A 86 17.22 17.35 -9.92
C GLY A 86 16.95 18.53 -10.87
N ASP A 87 17.79 18.71 -11.88
CA ASP A 87 17.67 19.79 -12.88
C ASP A 87 16.49 19.61 -13.85
N ALA A 88 15.93 18.40 -13.97
CA ALA A 88 14.75 18.12 -14.80
C ALA A 88 13.43 18.51 -14.10
N PHE A 89 13.50 19.12 -12.92
CA PHE A 89 12.32 19.47 -12.14
C PHE A 89 11.41 20.46 -12.88
N SER A 90 10.14 20.07 -13.04
CA SER A 90 9.02 20.96 -13.29
C SER A 90 7.83 20.54 -12.44
N LEU A 91 6.86 21.43 -12.25
CA LEU A 91 5.67 21.12 -11.44
C LEU A 91 4.88 19.93 -12.01
N ASP A 92 4.81 19.81 -13.34
CA ASP A 92 4.09 18.73 -14.02
C ASP A 92 4.85 17.40 -13.89
N ILE A 93 6.17 17.39 -14.14
CA ILE A 93 7.01 16.20 -13.97
C ILE A 93 7.02 15.75 -12.51
N PHE A 94 7.08 16.69 -11.56
CA PHE A 94 6.99 16.39 -10.14
C PHE A 94 5.65 15.73 -9.79
N LYS A 95 4.52 16.30 -10.26
CA LYS A 95 3.21 15.75 -9.93
C LYS A 95 3.04 14.35 -10.47
N ALA A 96 3.48 14.12 -11.71
CA ALA A 96 3.48 12.79 -12.30
C ALA A 96 4.35 11.85 -11.45
N SER A 97 5.60 12.22 -11.16
CA SER A 97 6.53 11.41 -10.35
C SER A 97 5.94 11.06 -8.98
N TYR A 98 5.33 12.04 -8.32
CA TYR A 98 4.63 11.84 -7.05
C TYR A 98 3.53 10.78 -7.18
N ASP A 99 2.65 10.88 -8.17
CA ASP A 99 1.52 9.94 -8.35
C ASP A 99 1.98 8.50 -8.55
N GLY A 100 3.05 8.31 -9.33
CA GLY A 100 3.61 6.97 -9.54
C GLY A 100 4.34 6.45 -8.29
N MET A 101 5.25 7.27 -7.74
CA MET A 101 6.13 6.84 -6.65
C MET A 101 5.40 6.68 -5.31
N SER A 102 4.32 7.44 -5.06
CA SER A 102 3.52 7.32 -3.83
C SER A 102 2.60 6.10 -3.80
N THR A 103 2.38 5.44 -4.95
CA THR A 103 1.43 4.33 -5.06
C THR A 103 1.83 3.18 -4.14
N ASP A 104 0.93 2.78 -3.24
CA ASP A 104 1.10 1.64 -2.34
C ASP A 104 0.86 0.33 -3.10
N LEU A 105 1.90 -0.50 -3.18
CA LEU A 105 1.85 -1.77 -3.88
C LEU A 105 0.91 -2.77 -3.18
N CYS A 106 0.82 -2.71 -1.85
CA CYS A 106 -0.10 -3.56 -1.09
C CYS A 106 -1.56 -3.27 -1.43
N ASP A 107 -1.99 -2.01 -1.37
CA ASP A 107 -3.35 -1.57 -1.75
C ASP A 107 -3.70 -1.95 -3.19
N MET A 108 -2.73 -1.84 -4.11
CA MET A 108 -2.92 -2.20 -5.51
C MET A 108 -3.15 -3.70 -5.71
N LEU A 109 -2.38 -4.56 -5.02
CA LEU A 109 -2.48 -6.01 -5.18
C LEU A 109 -3.65 -6.62 -4.40
N GLU A 110 -4.21 -5.87 -3.43
CA GLU A 110 -5.27 -6.33 -2.53
C GLU A 110 -6.52 -6.82 -3.28
N GLY A 111 -6.96 -6.07 -4.29
CA GLY A 111 -8.15 -6.43 -5.07
C GLY A 111 -8.04 -7.79 -5.75
N GLY A 112 -6.91 -8.04 -6.42
CA GLY A 112 -6.65 -9.35 -7.05
C GLY A 112 -6.47 -10.48 -6.03
N PHE A 113 -6.02 -10.17 -4.82
CA PHE A 113 -5.96 -11.16 -3.74
C PHE A 113 -7.36 -11.52 -3.22
N PHE A 114 -8.28 -10.56 -3.13
CA PHE A 114 -9.68 -10.84 -2.82
C PHE A 114 -10.37 -11.66 -3.91
N GLU A 115 -10.10 -11.40 -5.18
CA GLU A 115 -10.58 -12.22 -6.30
C GLU A 115 -10.08 -13.67 -6.18
N TYR A 116 -8.82 -13.86 -5.80
CA TYR A 116 -8.29 -15.18 -5.49
C TYR A 116 -9.07 -15.86 -4.35
N LEU A 117 -9.25 -15.20 -3.21
CA LEU A 117 -10.00 -15.76 -2.08
C LEU A 117 -11.42 -16.15 -2.50
N PHE A 118 -12.09 -15.28 -3.25
CA PHE A 118 -13.43 -15.51 -3.77
C PHE A 118 -13.52 -16.80 -4.60
N ASN A 119 -12.59 -16.99 -5.54
CA ASN A 119 -12.54 -18.19 -6.38
C ASN A 119 -12.17 -19.43 -5.57
N PHE A 120 -11.18 -19.33 -4.68
CA PHE A 120 -10.76 -20.43 -3.82
C PHE A 120 -11.93 -20.99 -3.01
N PHE A 121 -12.71 -20.14 -2.33
CA PHE A 121 -13.85 -20.63 -1.55
C PHE A 121 -14.98 -21.17 -2.41
N TRP A 122 -15.16 -20.68 -3.64
CA TRP A 122 -16.11 -21.29 -4.57
C TRP A 122 -15.69 -22.71 -4.94
N ASP A 123 -14.45 -22.89 -5.37
CA ASP A 123 -13.92 -24.17 -5.87
C ASP A 123 -13.85 -25.23 -4.77
N GLU A 124 -13.59 -24.81 -3.52
CA GLU A 124 -13.61 -25.70 -2.35
C GLU A 124 -15.03 -25.98 -1.81
N GLY A 125 -16.09 -25.54 -2.49
CA GLY A 125 -17.48 -25.83 -2.09
C GLY A 125 -18.00 -24.99 -0.92
N ASN A 126 -17.45 -23.79 -0.70
CA ASN A 126 -17.82 -22.85 0.36
C ASN A 126 -18.42 -21.52 -0.20
N PRO A 127 -19.52 -21.57 -0.97
CA PRO A 127 -20.06 -20.39 -1.67
C PRO A 127 -20.51 -19.25 -0.73
N TYR A 128 -20.99 -19.56 0.47
CA TYR A 128 -21.39 -18.51 1.42
C TYR A 128 -20.19 -17.79 2.06
N MET A 129 -19.05 -18.46 2.20
CA MET A 129 -17.80 -17.81 2.63
C MET A 129 -17.30 -16.85 1.55
N ARG A 130 -17.37 -17.28 0.29
CA ARG A 130 -17.12 -16.41 -0.88
C ARG A 130 -17.98 -15.14 -0.82
N ASP A 131 -19.28 -15.28 -0.64
CA ASP A 131 -20.19 -14.12 -0.61
C ASP A 131 -19.91 -13.19 0.59
N ALA A 132 -19.57 -13.77 1.75
CA ALA A 132 -19.15 -13.00 2.91
C ALA A 132 -17.88 -12.18 2.63
N ILE A 133 -16.88 -12.78 1.97
CA ILE A 133 -15.63 -12.10 1.59
C ILE A 133 -15.90 -10.98 0.59
N GLN A 134 -16.74 -11.22 -0.42
CA GLN A 134 -17.10 -10.20 -1.42
C GLN A 134 -17.69 -8.95 -0.77
N ASN A 135 -18.54 -9.13 0.26
CA ASN A 135 -19.12 -8.02 1.01
C ASN A 135 -18.12 -7.34 1.96
N ALA A 136 -17.00 -7.98 2.28
CA ALA A 136 -16.00 -7.48 3.22
C ALA A 136 -14.86 -6.67 2.56
N VAL A 137 -14.69 -6.75 1.23
CA VAL A 137 -13.53 -6.20 0.47
C VAL A 137 -13.19 -4.75 0.84
N SER A 138 -14.18 -3.87 1.06
CA SER A 138 -13.92 -2.45 1.34
C SER A 138 -13.64 -2.13 2.81
N THR A 139 -13.77 -3.11 3.71
CA THR A 139 -13.74 -2.88 5.17
C THR A 139 -12.74 -3.74 5.92
N VAL A 140 -12.28 -4.84 5.32
CA VAL A 140 -11.38 -5.81 5.95
C VAL A 140 -10.05 -5.83 5.21
N ASN A 141 -8.96 -5.93 5.95
CA ASN A 141 -7.65 -6.24 5.39
C ASN A 141 -7.55 -7.76 5.16
N PRO A 142 -7.28 -8.24 3.94
CA PRO A 142 -7.25 -9.67 3.68
C PRO A 142 -6.12 -10.38 4.41
N TYR A 143 -5.03 -9.69 4.78
CA TYR A 143 -3.96 -10.30 5.58
C TYR A 143 -4.43 -10.61 7.02
N ASP A 144 -5.21 -9.71 7.63
CA ASP A 144 -5.80 -9.96 8.95
C ASP A 144 -6.83 -11.11 8.88
N LEU A 145 -7.60 -11.17 7.79
CA LEU A 145 -8.53 -12.27 7.53
C LEU A 145 -7.81 -13.63 7.47
N LEU A 146 -6.65 -13.70 6.80
CA LEU A 146 -5.83 -14.93 6.77
C LEU A 146 -5.34 -15.34 8.17
N HIS A 147 -5.03 -14.38 9.04
CA HIS A 147 -4.62 -14.67 10.40
C HIS A 147 -5.75 -15.30 11.23
N ASP A 148 -6.99 -14.85 11.02
CA ASP A 148 -8.16 -15.49 11.63
C ASP A 148 -8.44 -16.88 11.00
N PHE A 149 -8.34 -17.01 9.67
CA PHE A 149 -8.46 -18.29 8.99
C PHE A 149 -7.46 -19.33 9.49
N LYS A 150 -6.22 -18.92 9.79
CA LYS A 150 -5.20 -19.80 10.38
C LYS A 150 -5.64 -20.43 11.70
N ARG A 151 -6.46 -19.73 12.49
CA ARG A 151 -6.99 -20.20 13.77
C ARG A 151 -8.27 -21.01 13.61
N MET A 152 -9.06 -20.69 12.59
CA MET A 152 -10.40 -21.29 12.37
C MET A 152 -10.36 -22.56 11.54
N PHE A 153 -9.47 -22.66 10.56
CA PHE A 153 -9.44 -23.76 9.60
C PHE A 153 -8.51 -24.88 10.02
N LYS A 154 -8.78 -26.07 9.48
CA LYS A 154 -7.83 -27.19 9.55
C LYS A 154 -6.54 -26.82 8.83
N ALA A 155 -5.41 -27.27 9.37
CA ALA A 155 -4.08 -26.94 8.85
C ALA A 155 -3.95 -27.22 7.35
N ASP A 156 -4.39 -28.39 6.87
CA ASP A 156 -4.28 -28.76 5.46
C ASP A 156 -5.07 -27.82 4.54
N PHE A 157 -6.26 -27.41 4.95
CA PHE A 157 -7.10 -26.48 4.19
C PHE A 157 -6.47 -25.08 4.14
N TYR A 158 -5.97 -24.61 5.27
CA TYR A 158 -5.26 -23.33 5.35
C TYR A 158 -3.98 -23.35 4.52
N ASN A 159 -3.16 -24.40 4.62
CA ASN A 159 -1.92 -24.54 3.84
C ASN A 159 -2.21 -24.57 2.35
N LYS A 160 -3.24 -25.30 1.91
CA LYS A 160 -3.71 -25.29 0.51
C LYS A 160 -4.09 -23.88 0.04
N LEU A 161 -4.83 -23.13 0.86
CA LEU A 161 -5.17 -21.72 0.57
C LEU A 161 -3.90 -20.87 0.42
N ILE A 162 -2.92 -21.01 1.31
CA ILE A 162 -1.68 -20.23 1.24
C ILE A 162 -0.87 -20.62 0.01
N GLU A 163 -0.62 -21.90 -0.23
CA GLU A 163 0.17 -22.38 -1.37
C GLU A 163 -0.46 -21.99 -2.72
N ASN A 164 -1.78 -22.20 -2.88
CA ASN A 164 -2.50 -21.82 -4.10
C ASN A 164 -2.39 -20.32 -4.39
N SER A 165 -2.30 -19.47 -3.37
CA SER A 165 -2.18 -18.02 -3.58
C SER A 165 -0.90 -17.62 -4.33
N PHE A 166 0.18 -18.41 -4.24
CA PHE A 166 1.42 -18.15 -4.97
C PHE A 166 1.32 -18.47 -6.48
N PHE A 167 0.28 -19.18 -6.90
CA PHE A 167 0.04 -19.55 -8.30
C PHE A 167 -1.11 -18.77 -8.93
N TYR A 168 -2.13 -18.43 -8.14
CA TYR A 168 -3.39 -17.88 -8.65
C TYR A 168 -3.69 -16.46 -8.17
N ALA A 169 -2.89 -15.89 -7.27
CA ALA A 169 -3.07 -14.53 -6.77
C ALA A 169 -1.89 -13.63 -7.19
N PRO A 170 -2.08 -12.29 -7.23
CA PRO A 170 -0.95 -11.38 -7.20
C PRO A 170 -0.08 -11.62 -5.95
N PRO A 171 1.19 -11.17 -5.93
CA PRO A 171 2.11 -11.37 -4.80
C PRO A 171 1.78 -10.51 -3.57
N TYR A 172 0.49 -10.27 -3.29
CA TYR A 172 0.00 -9.52 -2.14
C TYR A 172 0.46 -10.13 -0.82
N LEU A 173 0.25 -11.44 -0.63
CA LEU A 173 0.55 -12.11 0.63
C LEU A 173 2.03 -11.96 1.06
N PRO A 174 3.03 -12.33 0.22
CA PRO A 174 4.42 -12.15 0.59
C PRO A 174 4.78 -10.67 0.72
N LEU A 175 4.21 -9.77 -0.10
CA LEU A 175 4.51 -8.34 -0.04
C LEU A 175 4.01 -7.69 1.27
N TYR A 176 2.77 -7.96 1.64
CA TYR A 176 2.18 -7.45 2.87
C TYR A 176 2.83 -8.08 4.11
N GLY A 177 3.21 -9.35 4.04
CA GLY A 177 3.92 -10.04 5.11
C GLY A 177 5.36 -9.53 5.33
N PHE A 178 5.95 -8.88 4.33
CA PHE A 178 7.29 -8.33 4.40
C PHE A 178 7.33 -7.01 5.17
N LYS A 179 8.14 -6.99 6.24
CA LYS A 179 8.39 -5.79 7.04
C LYS A 179 9.86 -5.41 6.93
N ASP A 180 10.17 -4.35 6.19
CA ASP A 180 11.50 -3.73 6.26
C ASP A 180 11.52 -2.69 7.40
N GLY A 181 11.90 -3.14 8.59
CA GLY A 181 12.10 -2.29 9.77
C GLY A 181 10.97 -2.29 10.83
N PRO A 182 11.12 -1.49 11.90
CA PRO A 182 10.25 -1.50 13.06
C PRO A 182 8.95 -0.72 12.82
N GLN A 183 7.93 -1.37 12.25
CA GLN A 183 6.57 -0.82 12.12
C GLN A 183 5.70 -1.22 13.33
N LYS A 184 6.05 -0.75 14.54
CA LYS A 184 5.24 -1.03 15.74
C LYS A 184 4.00 -0.13 15.76
N GLY A 185 2.90 -0.62 15.19
CA GLY A 185 1.56 -0.06 15.36
C GLY A 185 1.07 0.85 14.23
N ASP A 186 1.92 1.13 13.23
CA ASP A 186 1.54 1.82 12.00
C ASP A 186 1.15 0.81 10.90
N PRO A 187 0.24 1.16 9.98
CA PRO A 187 -0.12 0.31 8.87
C PRO A 187 1.06 0.08 7.92
N ILE A 188 1.12 -1.11 7.33
CA ILE A 188 2.11 -1.46 6.32
C ILE A 188 1.80 -0.65 5.06
N ILE A 189 2.73 0.22 4.69
CA ILE A 189 2.76 0.94 3.42
C ILE A 189 4.05 0.57 2.75
N PHE A 190 3.94 0.12 1.51
CA PHE A 190 5.05 -0.28 0.69
C PHE A 190 4.90 0.29 -0.71
N SER A 191 5.46 1.48 -0.88
CA SER A 191 5.25 2.28 -2.08
C SER A 191 6.14 1.83 -3.24
N VAL A 192 5.80 2.25 -4.46
CA VAL A 192 6.67 2.08 -5.64
C VAL A 192 8.06 2.68 -5.40
N MET A 193 8.15 3.81 -4.68
CA MET A 193 9.42 4.40 -4.23
C MET A 193 10.23 3.42 -3.37
N ASP A 194 9.61 2.82 -2.34
CA ASP A 194 10.29 1.88 -1.44
C ASP A 194 10.84 0.67 -2.23
N TRP A 195 10.11 0.25 -3.27
CA TRP A 195 10.53 -0.84 -4.15
C TRP A 195 11.65 -0.48 -5.13
N GLN A 196 11.99 0.80 -5.32
CA GLN A 196 13.11 1.18 -6.19
C GLN A 196 14.49 0.86 -5.58
N ASP A 197 14.56 0.64 -4.27
CA ASP A 197 15.82 0.29 -3.61
C ASP A 197 16.16 -1.20 -3.80
N ASP A 198 17.24 -1.48 -4.51
CA ASP A 198 17.77 -2.83 -4.70
C ASP A 198 18.07 -3.55 -3.37
N SER A 199 18.40 -2.81 -2.31
CA SER A 199 18.59 -3.36 -0.97
C SER A 199 17.30 -3.94 -0.41
N VAL A 200 16.16 -3.27 -0.66
CA VAL A 200 14.83 -3.70 -0.26
C VAL A 200 14.43 -4.95 -1.04
N LYS A 201 14.67 -4.98 -2.36
CA LYS A 201 14.41 -6.17 -3.20
C LYS A 201 15.18 -7.40 -2.73
N LYS A 202 16.46 -7.23 -2.37
CA LYS A 202 17.29 -8.30 -1.81
C LYS A 202 16.76 -8.81 -0.48
N LYS A 203 16.40 -7.92 0.45
CA LYS A 203 15.79 -8.31 1.73
C LYS A 203 14.47 -9.03 1.55
N PHE A 204 13.64 -8.55 0.61
CA PHE A 204 12.36 -9.18 0.27
C PHE A 204 12.57 -10.59 -0.28
N LYS A 205 13.52 -10.77 -1.22
CA LYS A 205 13.88 -12.09 -1.73
C LYS A 205 14.26 -13.05 -0.58
N THR A 206 15.18 -12.63 0.29
CA THR A 206 15.59 -13.44 1.46
C THR A 206 14.42 -13.78 2.38
N TYR A 207 13.50 -12.83 2.59
CA TYR A 207 12.29 -13.06 3.36
C TYR A 207 11.41 -14.15 2.71
N VAL A 208 11.16 -14.07 1.40
CA VAL A 208 10.36 -15.07 0.68
C VAL A 208 11.00 -16.45 0.75
N GLU A 209 12.31 -16.56 0.52
CA GLU A 209 13.05 -17.83 0.60
C GLU A 209 12.93 -18.48 2.00
N LYS A 210 12.95 -17.67 3.05
CA LYS A 210 12.87 -18.15 4.44
C LYS A 210 11.45 -18.49 4.88
N THR A 211 10.48 -17.67 4.51
CA THR A 211 9.10 -17.78 5.01
C THR A 211 8.24 -18.72 4.16
N TYR A 212 8.53 -18.80 2.86
CA TYR A 212 7.78 -19.59 1.89
C TYR A 212 8.75 -20.48 1.09
N PRO A 213 9.34 -21.52 1.70
CA PRO A 213 10.40 -22.32 1.06
C PRO A 213 9.93 -23.11 -0.18
N PHE A 214 8.62 -23.27 -0.37
CA PHE A 214 8.03 -23.86 -1.56
C PHE A 214 7.91 -22.86 -2.73
N ALA A 215 7.98 -21.56 -2.46
CA ALA A 215 7.83 -20.51 -3.46
C ALA A 215 9.18 -20.20 -4.12
N LYS A 216 9.13 -19.90 -5.43
CA LYS A 216 10.31 -19.46 -6.16
C LYS A 216 10.49 -17.95 -5.98
N ALA A 217 11.33 -17.55 -5.04
CA ALA A 217 11.48 -16.15 -4.64
C ALA A 217 11.79 -15.19 -5.81
N ASP A 218 12.60 -15.62 -6.78
CA ASP A 218 12.89 -14.83 -7.99
C ASP A 218 11.65 -14.55 -8.84
N GLU A 219 10.73 -15.51 -8.96
CA GLU A 219 9.47 -15.32 -9.68
C GLU A 219 8.57 -14.31 -8.95
N ILE A 220 8.56 -14.36 -7.61
CA ILE A 220 7.77 -13.42 -6.78
C ILE A 220 8.34 -12.00 -6.87
N VAL A 221 9.66 -11.83 -6.78
CA VAL A 221 10.32 -10.52 -6.98
C VAL A 221 9.96 -9.95 -8.35
N LYS A 222 10.08 -10.76 -9.40
CA LYS A 222 9.73 -10.35 -10.77
C LYS A 222 8.26 -9.99 -10.93
N ALA A 223 7.37 -10.70 -10.23
CA ALA A 223 5.94 -10.37 -10.22
C ALA A 223 5.71 -8.99 -9.60
N VAL A 224 6.32 -8.68 -8.45
CA VAL A 224 6.24 -7.36 -7.81
C VAL A 224 6.83 -6.28 -8.71
N ASP A 225 7.99 -6.53 -9.34
CA ASP A 225 8.58 -5.62 -10.34
C ASP A 225 7.61 -5.30 -11.47
N THR A 226 6.95 -6.32 -12.04
CA THR A 226 6.00 -6.13 -13.14
C THR A 226 4.85 -5.20 -12.74
N TRP A 227 4.38 -5.32 -11.50
CA TRP A 227 3.35 -4.47 -10.94
C TRP A 227 3.83 -3.03 -10.69
N ALA A 228 5.02 -2.86 -10.11
CA ALA A 228 5.63 -1.54 -9.90
C ALA A 228 5.92 -0.82 -11.23
N GLN A 229 6.36 -1.55 -12.26
CA GLN A 229 6.71 -1.00 -13.58
C GLN A 229 5.53 -0.34 -14.29
N LYS A 230 4.27 -0.73 -14.03
CA LYS A 230 3.09 -0.07 -14.60
C LYS A 230 3.06 1.44 -14.37
N TYR A 231 3.64 1.88 -13.25
CA TYR A 231 3.74 3.30 -12.89
C TYR A 231 5.08 3.92 -13.28
N LEU A 232 6.12 3.11 -13.45
CA LEU A 232 7.44 3.59 -13.89
C LEU A 232 7.49 3.82 -15.40
N SER A 233 6.79 3.00 -16.19
CA SER A 233 6.71 3.12 -17.65
C SER A 233 5.96 4.36 -18.12
N SER A 234 5.11 4.96 -17.27
CA SER A 234 4.52 6.28 -17.53
C SER A 234 5.53 7.44 -17.41
N PHE A 235 6.74 7.20 -16.90
CA PHE A 235 7.81 8.21 -16.80
C PHE A 235 8.90 8.08 -17.86
N SER A 236 9.06 6.90 -18.46
CA SER A 236 10.02 6.67 -19.54
C SER A 236 9.47 7.16 -20.89
N GLY A 237 9.00 8.41 -20.94
CA GLY A 237 8.74 9.10 -22.19
C GLY A 237 10.06 9.34 -22.92
N LYS A 238 10.50 8.34 -23.68
CA LYS A 238 11.29 8.49 -24.89
C LYS A 238 10.55 7.83 -26.03
#